data_AF-A0A0B8NKJ0-F1
#
_entry.id   AF-A0A0B8NKJ0-F1
#
_cell.length_a   1.000
_cell.length_b   1.000
_cell.length_c   1.000
_cell.angle_alpha   90.00
_cell.angle_beta   90.00
_cell.angle_gamma   90.00
#
_symmetry.space_group_name_H-M   'P 1'
#
loop_
_entity.id
_entity.type
_entity.pdbx_description
1 polymer ?
#
loop_
_entity_poly.entity_id
_entity_poly.type
_entity_poly.pdbx_seq_one_letter_code
_entity_poly.pdbx_strand_id
1 'polypeptide(L)' 'MELDARDVSILIGGPEGLAPACKAAAEQSWSLSPLTLPHPLVRVVMAESLYRAWSINANHPYHRE' A
#
# COMPACT_ATOMS: atom_id res chain seq x y z
N MET A 1 19.39 -12.35 7.31
CA MET A 1 17.94 -12.50 7.08
C MET A 1 17.78 -12.50 5.57
N GLU A 2 17.57 -13.68 5.00
CA GLU A 2 17.35 -13.82 3.56
C GLU A 2 16.02 -13.13 3.25
N LEU A 3 16.07 -12.04 2.49
CA LEU A 3 14.86 -11.38 2.04
C LEU A 3 14.23 -12.32 1.02
N ASP A 4 13.13 -12.96 1.41
CA ASP A 4 12.35 -13.80 0.52
C ASP A 4 11.88 -12.93 -0.66
N ALA A 5 12.54 -13.08 -1.81
CA ALA A 5 12.50 -12.14 -2.93
C ALA A 5 11.26 -12.35 -3.81
N ARG A 6 10.09 -12.45 -3.17
CA ARG A 6 8.82 -12.63 -3.86
C ARG A 6 8.24 -11.27 -4.22
N ASP A 7 7.72 -11.16 -5.45
CA ASP A 7 7.03 -9.96 -5.90
C ASP A 7 5.77 -9.71 -5.05
N VAL A 8 5.52 -8.44 -4.72
CA VAL A 8 4.35 -8.01 -3.96
C VAL A 8 3.36 -7.33 -4.90
N SER A 9 2.13 -7.84 -4.93
CA SER A 9 1.01 -7.20 -5.63
C SER A 9 0.09 -6.49 -4.64
N ILE A 10 -0.17 -5.19 -4.87
CA ILE A 10 -1.09 -4.40 -4.05
C ILE A 10 -2.41 -4.24 -4.80
N LEU A 11 -3.49 -4.76 -4.21
CA LEU A 11 -4.83 -4.72 -4.80
C LEU A 11 -5.61 -3.52 -4.24
N ILE A 12 -6.07 -2.64 -5.12
CA ILE A 12 -6.97 -1.53 -4.79
C ILE A 12 -8.31 -1.78 -5.48
N GLY A 13 -9.35 -1.97 -4.68
CA GLY A 13 -10.72 -2.23 -5.17
C GLY A 13 -11.34 -1.04 -5.88
N GLY A 14 -12.44 -1.29 -6.60
CA GLY A 14 -13.25 -0.24 -7.20
C GLY A 14 -14.18 0.44 -6.17
N PRO A 15 -15.17 1.21 -6.63
CA PRO A 15 -16.14 1.89 -5.75
C PRO A 15 -16.87 0.93 -4.79
N GLU A 16 -17.17 -0.29 -5.24
CA GLU A 16 -17.83 -1.33 -4.44
C GLU A 16 -16.84 -2.16 -3.57
N GLY A 17 -15.56 -1.82 -3.60
CA GLY A 17 -14.50 -2.50 -2.88
C GLY A 17 -13.90 -3.71 -3.62
N LEU A 18 -13.29 -4.61 -2.84
CA LEU A 18 -12.64 -5.84 -3.33
C LEU A 18 -13.61 -7.02 -3.31
N ALA A 19 -13.58 -7.84 -4.37
CA ALA A 19 -14.33 -9.09 -4.43
C ALA A 19 -13.95 -10.02 -3.26
N PRO A 20 -14.88 -10.86 -2.75
CA PRO A 20 -14.60 -11.78 -1.65
C PRO A 20 -13.39 -12.68 -1.88
N ALA A 21 -13.19 -13.16 -3.11
CA ALA A 21 -12.04 -13.98 -3.49
C ALA A 21 -10.70 -13.23 -3.32
N CYS A 22 -10.65 -11.93 -3.66
CA CYS A 22 -9.45 -11.12 -3.45
C CYS A 22 -9.14 -10.94 -1.97
N LYS A 23 -10.18 -10.74 -1.13
CA LYS A 23 -10.01 -10.62 0.32
C LYS A 23 -9.53 -11.93 0.95
N ALA A 24 -10.03 -13.07 0.47
CA ALA A 24 -9.61 -14.39 0.94
C ALA A 24 -8.19 -14.77 0.51
N ALA A 25 -7.75 -14.30 -0.66
CA ALA A 25 -6.40 -14.54 -1.17
C ALA A 25 -5.33 -13.62 -0.59
N ALA A 26 -5.72 -12.52 0.06
CA ALA A 26 -4.78 -11.53 0.58
C ALA A 26 -4.04 -12.07 1.81
N GLU A 27 -2.70 -12.11 1.72
CA GLU A 27 -1.83 -12.46 2.87
C GLU A 27 -1.86 -11.37 3.95
N GLN A 28 -2.10 -10.11 3.55
CA GLN A 28 -2.22 -8.96 4.43
C GLN A 28 -3.29 -7.98 3.91
N SER A 29 -3.92 -7.26 4.83
CA SER A 29 -4.89 -6.21 4.51
C SER A 29 -4.55 -4.95 5.30
N TRP A 30 -4.38 -3.82 4.60
CA TRP A 30 -4.02 -2.55 5.20
C TRP A 30 -5.18 -1.55 5.12
N SER A 31 -5.36 -0.76 6.18
CA SER A 31 -6.24 0.40 6.18
C SER A 31 -5.39 1.67 6.09
N LEU A 32 -5.60 2.47 5.04
CA LEU A 32 -4.92 3.76 4.90
C LEU A 32 -5.52 4.84 5.82
N SER A 33 -6.79 4.68 6.18
CA SER A 33 -7.56 5.63 6.99
C SER A 33 -8.91 5.01 7.39
N PRO A 34 -9.53 5.45 8.49
CA PRO A 34 -10.94 5.16 8.76
C PRO A 34 -11.92 5.86 7.79
N LEU A 35 -11.46 6.79 6.95
CA LEU A 35 -12.28 7.50 5.97
C LEU A 35 -12.38 6.74 4.64
N THR A 36 -13.52 6.87 3.97
CA THR A 36 -13.70 6.41 2.58
C THR A 36 -12.97 7.36 1.63
N LEU A 37 -11.85 6.91 1.07
CA LEU A 37 -11.08 7.67 0.09
C LEU A 37 -11.56 7.39 -1.34
N PRO A 38 -11.71 8.41 -2.20
CA PRO A 38 -11.91 8.22 -3.63
C PRO A 38 -10.77 7.39 -4.26
N HIS A 39 -11.12 6.46 -5.14
CA HIS A 39 -10.16 5.55 -5.79
C HIS A 39 -8.91 6.22 -6.40
N PRO A 40 -9.01 7.39 -7.09
CA PRO A 40 -7.81 8.06 -7.60
C PRO A 40 -6.85 8.51 -6.49
N LEU A 41 -7.37 8.94 -5.33
CA LEU A 41 -6.55 9.39 -4.20
C LEU A 41 -5.85 8.23 -3.50
N VAL A 42 -6.51 7.06 -3.39
CA VAL A 42 -5.91 5.86 -2.79
C VAL A 42 -4.59 5.52 -3.47
N ARG A 43 -4.53 5.60 -4.80
CA ARG A 43 -3.30 5.32 -5.56
C ARG A 43 -2.16 6.27 -5.22
N VAL A 44 -2.45 7.56 -5.11
CA VAL A 44 -1.44 8.58 -4.79
C VAL A 44 -0.91 8.41 -3.37
N VAL A 45 -1.82 8.26 -2.40
CA VAL A 45 -1.46 8.06 -0.99
C VAL A 45 -0.65 6.77 -0.81
N MET A 46 -1.05 5.69 -1.48
CA MET A 46 -0.33 4.42 -1.42
C MET A 46 1.09 4.54 -2.02
N ALA A 47 1.23 5.15 -3.19
CA ALA A 47 2.53 5.34 -3.84
C ALA A 47 3.48 6.20 -2.99
N GLU A 48 2.98 7.30 -2.42
CA GLU A 48 3.74 8.15 -1.51
C GLU A 48 4.17 7.40 -0.25
N SER A 49 3.26 6.62 0.34
CA SER A 49 3.55 5.83 1.56
C SER A 49 4.62 4.77 1.31
N LEU A 50 4.60 4.12 0.15
CA LEU A 50 5.66 3.18 -0.25
C LEU A 50 7.00 3.88 -0.46
N TYR A 51 6.98 5.04 -1.11
CA TYR A 51 8.19 5.84 -1.32
C TYR A 51 8.79 6.32 0.02
N ARG A 52 7.93 6.71 0.97
CA ARG A 52 8.30 7.02 2.36
C ARG A 52 8.97 5.86 3.06
N ALA A 53 8.34 4.68 3.04
CA ALA A 53 8.87 3.47 3.65
C ALA A 53 10.22 3.07 3.04
N TRP A 54 10.32 3.10 1.71
CA TRP A 54 11.58 2.84 1.00
C TRP A 54 12.68 3.82 1.41
N SER A 55 12.37 5.11 1.45
CA SER A 55 13.35 6.14 1.79
C SER A 55 13.88 6.00 3.22
N ILE A 56 13.00 5.69 4.19
CA ILE A 56 13.39 5.35 5.57
C ILE A 56 14.33 4.15 5.58
N ASN A 57 13.97 3.05 4.89
CA ASN A 57 14.80 1.85 4.83
C ASN A 57 16.15 2.08 4.14
N ALA A 58 16.19 2.97 3.14
CA ALA A 58 17.41 3.34 2.43
C ALA A 58 18.28 4.35 3.21
N ASN A 59 17.84 4.79 4.39
CA ASN A 59 18.40 5.95 5.10
C ASN A 59 18.53 7.19 4.19
N HIS A 60 17.69 7.27 3.16
CA HIS A 60 17.61 8.45 2.32
C HIS A 60 16.86 9.52 3.11
N PRO A 61 17.28 10.80 3.08
CA PRO A 61 16.52 11.88 3.70
C PRO A 61 15.10 11.88 3.15
N TYR A 62 14.14 11.46 3.98
CA TYR A 62 12.73 11.49 3.65
C TYR A 62 12.06 12.60 4.46
N HIS A 63 11.82 13.68 3.74
CA HIS A 63 11.35 14.99 4.18
C HIS A 63 12.24 15.77 5.16
N ARG A 64 12.64 16.93 4.63
CA ARG A 64 12.93 18.18 5.34
C ARG A 64 11.59 18.76 5.79
N GLU A 65 11.61 19.39 6.97
CA GLU A 65 10.64 20.31 7.59
C GLU A 65 9.27 20.53 6.92
#